data_AF-A0A838RPN0-F1
#
_entry.id   AF-A0A838RPN0-F1
#
_cell.length_a   1.000
_cell.length_b   1.000
_cell.length_c   1.000
_cell.angle_alpha   90.00
_cell.angle_beta   90.00
_cell.angle_gamma   90.00
#
_symmetry.space_group_name_H-M   'P 1'
#
loop_
_entity.id
_entity.type
_entity.pdbx_description
1 polymer ?
#
loop_
_entity_poly.entity_id
_entity_poly.type
_entity_poly.pdbx_seq_one_letter_code
_entity_poly.pdbx_strand_id
1 'polypeptide(L)'
;MAKKQRLDLLVVERGLAESRTQAQALVMAGEVRVNGEVARKAGQQVDADAQIEVARPLPYVSRGGVKLEGALADFGYDPAGKLCADVGASTGGFTDVLLQQGAVRVYAIDVGYGQLAWKLRQDERVVVIERTNARHLDTLGESIDLTVMDASFISIELLLPAIAKWLRPAGDVITLIKPQFEAGREEVGKGGVVRDAAVHERVLTDLVAHVESHGWTVRALTVSPIAGPAGNIEFFLWLGLGVGEPYDMTEAVKRVLERAQQIRGESPS
;
A
#
# COMPACT_ATOMS: atom_id res chain seq x y z
N MET A 1 -13.09 17.57 38.04
CA MET A 1 -13.23 17.89 36.61
C MET A 1 -11.89 17.65 35.95
N ALA A 2 -11.84 16.91 34.83
CA ALA A 2 -10.59 16.74 34.09
C ALA A 2 -10.03 18.11 33.71
N LYS A 3 -8.74 18.33 33.95
CA LYS A 3 -8.09 19.61 33.66
C LYS A 3 -8.10 19.79 32.14
N LYS A 4 -8.82 20.79 31.63
CA LYS A 4 -8.81 21.12 30.21
C LYS A 4 -7.55 21.93 29.87
N GLN A 5 -6.94 21.61 28.75
CA GLN A 5 -5.75 22.29 28.24
C GLN A 5 -5.91 22.62 26.76
N ARG A 6 -5.21 23.65 26.29
CA ARG A 6 -5.16 23.97 24.86
C ARG A 6 -4.48 22.84 24.10
N LEU A 7 -5.08 22.45 22.97
CA LEU A 7 -4.56 21.40 22.10
C LEU A 7 -3.12 21.65 21.65
N ASP A 8 -2.78 22.85 21.20
CA ASP A 8 -1.42 23.20 20.75
C ASP A 8 -0.34 22.99 21.83
N LEU A 9 -0.67 23.27 23.10
CA LEU A 9 0.23 23.02 24.21
C LEU A 9 0.30 21.52 24.56
N LEU A 10 -0.84 20.84 24.56
CA LEU A 10 -0.91 19.42 24.90
C LEU A 10 -0.21 18.53 23.85
N VAL A 11 -0.25 18.92 22.57
CA VAL A 11 0.51 18.28 21.48
C VAL A 11 2.02 18.37 21.73
N VAL A 12 2.53 19.53 22.15
CA VAL A 12 3.96 19.73 22.46
C VAL A 12 4.35 19.01 23.75
N GLU A 13 3.54 19.12 24.81
CA GLU A 13 3.80 18.47 26.10
C GLU A 13 3.91 16.94 25.96
N ARG A 14 3.14 16.35 25.05
CA ARG A 14 3.19 14.91 24.74
C ARG A 14 4.27 14.53 23.73
N GLY A 15 5.13 15.47 23.32
CA GLY A 15 6.20 15.24 22.35
C GLY A 15 5.71 14.92 20.93
N LEU A 16 4.47 15.29 20.59
CA LEU A 16 3.87 15.06 19.26
C LEU A 16 4.21 16.20 18.27
N ALA A 17 4.79 17.29 18.76
CA ALA A 17 5.43 18.34 17.98
C ALA A 17 6.60 18.95 18.79
N GLU A 18 7.66 19.39 18.12
CA GLU A 18 8.86 19.98 18.70
C GLU A 18 8.63 21.41 19.20
N SER A 19 7.62 22.09 18.67
CA SER A 19 7.28 23.46 19.07
C SER A 19 5.79 23.73 18.98
N ARG A 20 5.34 24.75 19.72
CA ARG A 20 3.94 25.20 19.66
C ARG A 20 3.56 25.70 18.28
N THR A 21 4.48 26.35 17.57
CA THR A 21 4.27 26.81 16.19
C THR A 21 4.05 25.63 15.24
N GLN A 22 4.85 24.57 15.39
CA GLN A 22 4.66 23.34 14.63
C GLN A 22 3.31 22.68 14.98
N ALA A 23 2.95 22.57 16.26
CA ALA A 23 1.65 22.05 16.68
C ALA A 23 0.47 22.83 16.05
N GLN A 24 0.56 24.16 15.97
CA GLN A 24 -0.45 24.98 15.32
C GLN A 24 -0.54 24.72 13.82
N ALA A 25 0.60 24.61 13.14
CA ALA A 25 0.66 24.28 11.72
C ALA A 25 0.02 22.91 11.42
N LEU A 26 0.32 21.89 12.23
CA LEU A 26 -0.26 20.55 12.11
C LEU A 26 -1.78 20.58 12.28
N VAL A 27 -2.30 21.33 13.26
CA VAL A 27 -3.76 21.48 13.43
C VAL A 27 -4.39 22.22 12.25
N MET A 28 -3.74 23.26 11.74
CA MET A 28 -4.22 24.00 10.56
C MET A 28 -4.20 23.15 9.29
N ALA A 29 -3.24 22.25 9.16
CA ALA A 29 -3.14 21.28 8.07
C ALA A 29 -4.18 20.14 8.21
N GLY A 30 -4.94 20.08 9.31
CA GLY A 30 -5.88 18.98 9.58
C GLY A 30 -5.19 17.67 9.95
N GLU A 31 -3.93 17.73 10.36
CA GLU A 31 -3.08 16.58 10.67
C GLU A 31 -3.22 16.12 12.13
N VAL A 32 -3.94 16.86 12.96
CA VAL A 32 -4.17 16.48 14.37
C VAL A 32 -5.59 15.95 14.55
N ARG A 33 -5.73 14.76 15.14
CA ARG A 33 -7.02 14.21 15.60
C ARG A 33 -7.08 14.20 17.12
N VAL A 34 -8.27 14.49 17.65
CA VAL A 34 -8.59 14.40 19.08
C VAL A 34 -9.78 13.47 19.22
N ASN A 35 -9.61 12.36 19.96
CA ASN A 35 -10.62 11.31 20.13
C ASN A 35 -11.19 10.83 18.78
N GLY A 36 -10.33 10.67 17.78
CA GLY A 36 -10.68 10.22 16.42
C GLY A 36 -11.17 11.31 15.46
N GLU A 37 -11.50 12.51 15.94
CA GLU A 37 -11.98 13.62 15.09
C GLU A 37 -10.88 14.61 14.73
N VAL A 38 -10.86 15.09 13.47
CA VAL A 38 -9.88 16.09 13.02
C VAL A 38 -10.09 17.41 13.76
N ALA A 39 -9.05 17.85 14.47
CA ALA A 39 -9.03 19.12 15.16
C ALA A 39 -8.98 20.27 14.15
N ARG A 40 -9.83 21.29 14.37
CA ARG A 40 -9.92 22.46 13.48
C ARG A 40 -9.31 23.73 14.07
N LYS A 41 -9.05 23.75 15.38
CA LYS A 41 -8.57 24.93 16.10
C LYS A 41 -7.49 24.53 17.08
N ALA A 42 -6.28 25.04 16.86
CA ALA A 42 -5.13 24.73 17.70
C ALA A 42 -5.31 25.21 19.17
N GLY A 43 -6.09 26.28 19.37
CA GLY A 43 -6.41 26.80 20.71
C GLY A 43 -7.62 26.16 21.39
N GLN A 44 -8.23 25.11 20.82
CA GLN A 44 -9.39 24.47 21.44
C GLN A 44 -9.01 23.79 22.77
N GLN A 45 -9.90 23.87 23.75
CA GLN A 45 -9.74 23.25 25.06
C GLN A 45 -10.14 21.78 24.97
N VAL A 46 -9.18 20.89 25.23
CA VAL A 46 -9.37 19.42 25.23
C VAL A 46 -9.05 18.87 26.60
N ASP A 47 -9.62 17.71 26.95
CA ASP A 47 -9.29 17.06 28.21
C ASP A 47 -7.82 16.61 28.21
N ALA A 48 -7.13 16.76 29.34
CA ALA A 48 -5.71 16.43 29.45
C ALA A 48 -5.39 14.96 29.16
N ASP A 49 -6.38 14.07 29.22
CA ASP A 49 -6.33 12.65 28.90
C ASP A 49 -6.92 12.29 27.51
N ALA A 50 -7.39 13.27 26.74
CA ALA A 50 -7.94 13.03 25.39
C ALA A 50 -6.92 12.29 24.52
N GLN A 51 -7.34 11.33 23.70
CA GLN A 51 -6.45 10.68 22.73
C GLN A 51 -6.09 11.66 21.63
N ILE A 52 -4.79 11.93 21.43
CA ILE A 52 -4.31 12.87 20.43
C ILE A 52 -3.40 12.11 19.47
N GLU A 53 -3.72 12.19 18.19
CA GLU A 53 -2.93 11.63 17.11
C GLU A 53 -2.46 12.77 16.21
N VAL A 54 -1.19 12.80 15.87
CA VAL A 54 -0.63 13.71 14.88
C VAL A 54 -0.20 12.87 13.68
N ALA A 55 -0.68 13.22 12.49
CA ALA A 55 -0.24 12.61 11.25
C ALA A 55 1.25 12.93 11.11
N ARG A 56 2.08 11.89 11.15
CA ARG A 56 3.51 12.05 10.89
C ARG A 56 3.68 12.36 9.39
N PRO A 57 4.66 13.22 9.02
CA PRO A 57 5.04 13.36 7.62
C PRO A 57 5.37 11.97 7.08
N LEU A 58 4.67 11.56 6.03
CA LEU A 58 4.97 10.30 5.38
C LEU A 58 6.25 10.49 4.55
N PRO A 59 7.17 9.50 4.52
CA PRO A 59 8.36 9.57 3.66
C PRO A 59 8.00 9.65 2.16
N TYR A 60 6.76 9.28 1.83
CA TYR A 60 6.21 9.26 0.49
C TYR A 60 4.94 10.10 0.39
N VAL A 61 4.50 10.44 -0.82
CA VAL A 61 3.25 11.22 -1.04
C VAL A 61 1.99 10.56 -0.50
N SER A 62 2.02 9.27 -0.16
CA SER A 62 0.90 8.57 0.45
C SER A 62 1.35 7.37 1.28
N ARG A 63 0.42 6.83 2.07
CA ARG A 63 0.64 5.61 2.87
C ARG A 63 0.95 4.40 2.00
N GLY A 64 0.56 4.41 0.72
CA GLY A 64 0.93 3.36 -0.23
C GLY A 64 2.44 3.18 -0.30
N GLY A 65 3.21 4.26 -0.24
CA GLY A 65 4.67 4.16 -0.30
C GLY A 65 5.26 3.33 0.86
N VAL A 66 4.75 3.51 2.08
CA VAL A 66 5.17 2.72 3.25
C VAL A 66 4.90 1.23 3.06
N LYS A 67 3.81 0.89 2.36
CA LYS A 67 3.48 -0.51 2.07
C LYS A 67 4.50 -1.14 1.12
N LEU A 68 4.75 -0.48 -0.02
CA LEU A 68 5.67 -0.99 -1.03
C LEU A 68 7.11 -1.03 -0.52
N GLU A 69 7.56 -0.01 0.20
CA GLU A 69 8.89 0.01 0.83
C GLU A 69 9.09 -1.23 1.72
N GLY A 70 8.12 -1.55 2.58
CA GLY A 70 8.18 -2.74 3.43
C GLY A 70 8.22 -4.04 2.61
N ALA A 71 7.44 -4.13 1.54
CA ALA A 71 7.45 -5.30 0.66
C ALA A 71 8.79 -5.48 -0.06
N LEU A 72 9.35 -4.41 -0.63
CA LEU A 72 10.66 -4.44 -1.30
C LEU A 72 11.77 -4.86 -0.33
N ALA A 73 11.74 -4.33 0.91
CA ALA A 73 12.69 -4.71 1.95
C ALA A 73 12.55 -6.19 2.36
N ASP A 74 11.33 -6.66 2.62
CA ASP A 74 11.06 -8.07 2.99
C ASP A 74 11.45 -9.04 1.85
N PHE A 75 11.28 -8.63 0.60
CA PHE A 75 11.65 -9.43 -0.58
C PHE A 75 13.13 -9.31 -0.96
N GLY A 76 13.87 -8.35 -0.39
CA GLY A 76 15.22 -8.02 -0.85
C GLY A 76 15.26 -7.57 -2.31
N TYR A 77 14.20 -6.92 -2.79
CA TYR A 77 14.09 -6.49 -4.18
C TYR A 77 14.64 -5.07 -4.36
N ASP A 78 15.64 -4.91 -5.22
CA ASP A 78 16.21 -3.62 -5.56
C ASP A 78 15.63 -3.09 -6.89
N PRO A 79 14.87 -1.97 -6.90
CA PRO A 79 14.37 -1.35 -8.13
C PRO A 79 15.38 -0.41 -8.81
N ALA A 80 16.58 -0.22 -8.26
CA ALA A 80 17.58 0.69 -8.83
C ALA A 80 17.94 0.31 -10.28
N GLY A 81 17.97 1.32 -11.15
CA GLY A 81 18.31 1.14 -12.57
C GLY A 81 17.21 0.54 -13.43
N LYS A 82 16.03 0.23 -12.88
CA LYS A 82 14.94 -0.47 -13.59
C LYS A 82 13.91 0.45 -14.21
N LEU A 83 13.31 -0.02 -15.30
CA LEU A 83 12.09 0.51 -15.90
C LEU A 83 10.89 -0.14 -15.19
N CYS A 84 10.04 0.66 -14.58
CA CYS A 84 8.93 0.18 -13.76
C CYS A 84 7.57 0.65 -14.29
N ALA A 85 6.51 -0.10 -14.00
CA ALA A 85 5.13 0.38 -14.09
C ALA A 85 4.44 0.32 -12.73
N ASP A 86 3.62 1.32 -12.43
CA ASP A 86 2.79 1.43 -11.24
C ASP A 86 1.32 1.41 -11.66
N VAL A 87 0.64 0.27 -11.46
CA VAL A 87 -0.76 0.07 -11.82
C VAL A 87 -1.67 0.39 -10.64
N GLY A 88 -2.52 1.40 -10.83
CA GLY A 88 -3.31 1.99 -9.75
C GLY A 88 -2.51 3.06 -8.98
N ALA A 89 -1.71 3.85 -9.70
CA ALA A 89 -0.78 4.81 -9.12
C ALA A 89 -1.44 5.80 -8.13
N SER A 90 -2.69 6.18 -8.38
CA SER A 90 -3.48 7.10 -7.57
C SER A 90 -2.70 8.38 -7.22
N THR A 91 -2.45 8.63 -5.94
CA THR A 91 -1.64 9.76 -5.45
C THR A 91 -0.14 9.63 -5.77
N GLY A 92 0.33 8.43 -6.08
CA GLY A 92 1.70 8.12 -6.52
C GLY A 92 2.59 7.54 -5.43
N GLY A 93 2.01 6.89 -4.40
CA GLY A 93 2.80 6.36 -3.28
C GLY A 93 3.84 5.33 -3.72
N PHE A 94 3.45 4.38 -4.57
CA PHE A 94 4.35 3.35 -5.10
C PHE A 94 5.36 3.96 -6.09
N THR A 95 4.90 4.82 -7.00
CA THR A 95 5.77 5.61 -7.88
C THR A 95 6.87 6.36 -7.10
N ASP A 96 6.53 7.05 -6.01
CA ASP A 96 7.48 7.80 -5.19
C ASP A 96 8.56 6.89 -4.59
N VAL A 97 8.18 5.72 -4.06
CA VAL A 97 9.13 4.71 -3.54
C VAL A 97 10.10 4.26 -4.63
N LEU A 98 9.58 3.88 -5.79
CA LEU A 98 10.41 3.39 -6.90
C LEU A 98 11.43 4.44 -7.34
N LEU A 99 11.01 5.70 -7.47
CA LEU A 99 11.90 6.80 -7.85
C LEU A 99 12.95 7.12 -6.79
N GLN A 100 12.57 7.10 -5.50
CA GLN A 100 13.50 7.34 -4.39
C GLN A 100 14.51 6.19 -4.25
N GLN A 101 14.13 4.97 -4.60
CA GLN A 101 15.00 3.79 -4.63
C GLN A 101 15.73 3.60 -5.98
N GLY A 102 15.71 4.61 -6.86
CA GLY A 102 16.59 4.65 -8.03
C GLY A 102 16.05 4.03 -9.31
N ALA A 103 14.74 3.78 -9.42
CA ALA A 103 14.14 3.46 -10.71
C ALA A 103 14.40 4.59 -11.72
N VAL A 104 14.74 4.21 -12.95
CA VAL A 104 15.12 5.19 -14.00
C VAL A 104 13.92 5.72 -14.77
N ARG A 105 12.80 4.99 -14.75
CA ARG A 105 11.51 5.41 -15.29
C ARG A 105 10.37 4.69 -14.58
N VAL A 106 9.26 5.39 -14.38
CA VAL A 106 8.01 4.80 -13.86
C VAL A 106 6.83 5.20 -14.75
N TYR A 107 6.13 4.21 -15.30
CA TYR A 107 4.84 4.39 -15.95
C TYR A 107 3.73 4.38 -14.90
N ALA A 108 3.23 5.56 -14.52
CA ALA A 108 2.16 5.71 -13.54
C ALA A 108 0.80 5.58 -14.24
N ILE A 109 0.17 4.42 -14.10
CA ILE A 109 -1.07 4.04 -14.81
C ILE A 109 -2.24 4.10 -13.85
N ASP A 110 -3.28 4.87 -14.19
CA ASP A 110 -4.49 4.96 -13.37
C ASP A 110 -5.76 5.16 -14.22
N VAL A 111 -6.89 4.65 -13.72
CA VAL A 111 -8.22 4.87 -14.30
C VAL A 111 -8.77 6.26 -13.97
N GLY A 112 -8.31 6.85 -12.87
CA GLY A 112 -8.61 8.19 -12.43
C GLY A 112 -7.89 9.26 -13.26
N TYR A 113 -8.17 10.51 -12.92
CA TYR A 113 -7.58 11.68 -13.55
C TYR A 113 -7.19 12.72 -12.51
N GLY A 114 -5.99 13.29 -12.64
CA GLY A 114 -5.49 14.36 -11.79
C GLY A 114 -5.19 13.94 -10.35
N GLN A 115 -4.98 12.64 -10.10
CA GLN A 115 -4.75 12.13 -8.74
C GLN A 115 -3.27 12.19 -8.35
N LEU A 116 -2.37 11.99 -9.31
CA LEU A 116 -0.94 11.91 -9.07
C LEU A 116 -0.41 13.23 -8.49
N ALA A 117 0.35 13.13 -7.40
CA ALA A 117 0.94 14.28 -6.73
C ALA A 117 1.77 15.14 -7.70
N TRP A 118 1.64 16.46 -7.57
CA TRP A 118 2.24 17.41 -8.51
C TRP A 118 3.75 17.20 -8.70
N LYS A 119 4.49 16.96 -7.62
CA LYS A 119 5.93 16.70 -7.67
C LYS A 119 6.29 15.51 -8.58
N LEU A 120 5.47 14.44 -8.55
CA LEU A 120 5.70 13.24 -9.34
C LEU A 120 5.30 13.44 -10.79
N ARG A 121 4.19 14.17 -11.02
CA ARG A 121 3.76 14.54 -12.38
C ARG A 121 4.81 15.37 -13.11
N GLN A 122 5.59 16.17 -12.39
CA GLN A 122 6.66 16.99 -12.96
C GLN A 122 8.02 16.27 -13.06
N ASP A 123 8.17 15.09 -12.48
CA ASP A 123 9.42 14.35 -12.55
C ASP A 123 9.60 13.75 -13.95
N GLU A 124 10.72 14.06 -14.62
CA GLU A 124 11.00 13.62 -16.00
C GLU A 124 11.09 12.10 -16.15
N ARG A 125 11.28 11.38 -15.04
CA ARG A 125 11.30 9.91 -15.01
C ARG A 125 9.89 9.32 -14.98
N VAL A 126 8.84 10.12 -14.80
CA VAL A 126 7.46 9.63 -14.69
C VAL A 126 6.71 9.83 -16.00
N VAL A 127 6.16 8.73 -16.53
CA VAL A 127 5.23 8.77 -17.66
C VAL A 127 3.82 8.57 -17.12
N VAL A 128 3.00 9.62 -17.19
CA VAL A 128 1.63 9.60 -16.66
C VAL A 128 0.66 9.04 -17.70
N ILE A 129 -0.01 7.93 -17.36
CA ILE A 129 -1.03 7.27 -18.19
C ILE A 129 -2.35 7.21 -17.39
N GLU A 130 -3.08 8.32 -17.43
CA GLU A 130 -4.37 8.47 -16.72
C GLU A 130 -5.57 8.10 -17.60
N ARG A 131 -6.75 7.98 -16.98
CA ARG A 131 -8.00 7.57 -17.63
C ARG A 131 -7.87 6.27 -18.43
N THR A 132 -6.98 5.39 -17.99
CA THR A 132 -6.59 4.21 -18.74
C THR A 132 -6.76 2.99 -17.85
N ASN A 133 -7.59 2.05 -18.29
CA ASN A 133 -7.69 0.75 -17.64
C ASN A 133 -6.53 -0.13 -18.13
N ALA A 134 -5.62 -0.48 -17.22
CA ALA A 134 -4.47 -1.35 -17.46
C ALA A 134 -4.83 -2.66 -18.21
N ARG A 135 -6.02 -3.22 -17.96
CA ARG A 135 -6.51 -4.43 -18.66
C ARG A 135 -6.57 -4.27 -20.19
N HIS A 136 -6.78 -3.05 -20.67
CA HIS A 136 -6.96 -2.73 -22.08
C HIS A 136 -5.75 -2.01 -22.69
N LEU A 137 -4.67 -1.86 -21.92
CA LEU A 137 -3.44 -1.24 -22.40
C LEU A 137 -2.50 -2.31 -22.96
N ASP A 138 -2.30 -2.31 -24.28
CA ASP A 138 -1.55 -3.37 -24.95
C ASP A 138 -0.03 -3.24 -24.84
N THR A 139 0.51 -2.01 -24.76
CA THR A 139 1.95 -1.76 -24.72
C THR A 139 2.29 -0.45 -24.01
N LEU A 140 3.49 -0.39 -23.43
CA LEU A 140 4.11 0.84 -22.88
C LEU A 140 5.14 1.46 -23.84
N GLY A 141 5.30 0.89 -25.05
CA GLY A 141 6.29 1.30 -26.04
C GLY A 141 7.67 0.67 -25.85
N GLU A 142 7.98 0.17 -24.66
CA GLU A 142 9.18 -0.60 -24.34
C GLU A 142 8.88 -1.68 -23.29
N SER A 143 9.76 -2.69 -23.20
CA SER A 143 9.65 -3.73 -22.18
C SER A 143 10.18 -3.23 -20.84
N ILE A 144 9.47 -3.55 -19.76
CA ILE A 144 9.78 -3.12 -18.40
C ILE A 144 10.32 -4.29 -17.54
N ASP A 145 11.02 -3.94 -16.46
CA ASP A 145 11.63 -4.90 -15.54
C ASP A 145 10.70 -5.26 -14.36
N LEU A 146 9.89 -4.31 -13.89
CA LEU A 146 9.02 -4.49 -12.72
C LEU A 146 7.66 -3.84 -12.94
N THR A 147 6.58 -4.56 -12.61
CA THR A 147 5.26 -3.95 -12.38
C THR A 147 4.91 -4.02 -10.91
N VAL A 148 4.56 -2.88 -10.30
CA VAL A 148 3.94 -2.83 -8.97
C VAL A 148 2.44 -2.56 -9.12
N MET A 149 1.61 -3.15 -8.25
CA MET A 149 0.15 -3.03 -8.36
C MET A 149 -0.50 -2.71 -7.00
N ASP A 150 -1.30 -1.64 -6.96
CA ASP A 150 -2.19 -1.28 -5.84
C ASP A 150 -3.62 -0.98 -6.36
N ALA A 151 -4.15 -1.86 -7.21
CA ALA A 151 -5.49 -1.70 -7.78
C ALA A 151 -6.58 -1.98 -6.73
N SER A 152 -7.74 -1.34 -6.88
CA SER A 152 -8.93 -1.58 -6.05
C SER A 152 -10.10 -1.95 -6.94
N PHE A 153 -11.05 -2.73 -6.43
CA PHE A 153 -12.28 -3.13 -7.14
C PHE A 153 -12.07 -3.97 -8.41
N ILE A 154 -10.89 -4.57 -8.58
CA ILE A 154 -10.55 -5.50 -9.65
C ILE A 154 -9.64 -6.58 -9.08
N SER A 155 -9.88 -7.83 -9.46
CA SER A 155 -9.01 -8.94 -9.08
C SER A 155 -7.68 -8.85 -9.83
N ILE A 156 -6.60 -9.22 -9.16
CA ILE A 156 -5.24 -9.31 -9.73
C ILE A 156 -5.24 -10.19 -10.98
N GLU A 157 -6.01 -11.28 -10.97
CA GLU A 157 -6.14 -12.25 -12.06
C GLU A 157 -6.49 -11.60 -13.41
N LEU A 158 -7.33 -10.55 -13.38
CA LEU A 158 -7.78 -9.87 -14.59
C LEU A 158 -6.75 -8.90 -15.17
N LEU A 159 -5.74 -8.50 -14.39
CA LEU A 159 -4.70 -7.56 -14.78
C LEU A 159 -3.45 -8.27 -15.30
N LEU A 160 -3.09 -9.43 -14.72
CA LEU A 160 -1.87 -10.17 -15.07
C LEU A 160 -1.72 -10.45 -16.58
N PRO A 161 -2.76 -10.84 -17.35
CA PRO A 161 -2.60 -11.08 -18.79
C PRO A 161 -2.17 -9.85 -19.59
N ALA A 162 -2.61 -8.65 -19.19
CA ALA A 162 -2.17 -7.41 -19.83
C ALA A 162 -0.74 -7.06 -19.41
N ILE A 163 -0.41 -7.21 -18.13
CA ILE A 163 0.91 -6.91 -17.57
C ILE A 163 1.99 -7.82 -18.18
N ALA A 164 1.68 -9.10 -18.41
CA ALA A 164 2.61 -10.04 -19.04
C ALA A 164 3.13 -9.55 -20.40
N LYS A 165 2.34 -8.75 -21.15
CA LYS A 165 2.73 -8.19 -22.44
C LYS A 165 3.79 -7.08 -22.32
N TRP A 166 3.88 -6.44 -21.15
CA TRP A 166 4.80 -5.32 -20.92
C TRP A 166 6.14 -5.79 -20.37
N LEU A 167 6.15 -6.90 -19.64
CA LEU A 167 7.35 -7.42 -19.00
C LEU A 167 8.34 -7.96 -20.03
N ARG A 168 9.63 -7.71 -19.79
CA ARG A 168 10.70 -8.51 -20.40
C ARG A 168 10.64 -9.97 -19.90
N PRO A 169 11.31 -10.94 -20.54
CA PRO A 169 11.29 -12.34 -20.10
C PRO A 169 11.71 -12.58 -18.64
N ALA A 170 12.63 -11.76 -18.11
CA ALA A 170 13.06 -11.77 -16.71
C ALA A 170 12.45 -10.60 -15.90
N GLY A 171 11.22 -10.22 -16.23
CA GLY A 171 10.46 -9.20 -15.53
C GLY A 171 9.68 -9.77 -14.34
N ASP A 172 9.38 -8.91 -13.37
CA ASP A 172 8.71 -9.27 -12.13
C ASP A 172 7.42 -8.47 -11.92
N VAL A 173 6.51 -9.03 -11.11
CA VAL A 173 5.33 -8.32 -10.59
C VAL A 173 5.36 -8.36 -9.08
N ILE A 174 5.17 -7.21 -8.43
CA ILE A 174 4.94 -7.11 -6.99
C ILE A 174 3.55 -6.51 -6.78
N THR A 175 2.60 -7.33 -6.37
CA THR A 175 1.18 -6.95 -6.29
C THR A 175 0.66 -6.98 -4.88
N LEU A 176 -0.11 -5.95 -4.51
CA LEU A 176 -0.81 -5.89 -3.23
C LEU A 176 -2.14 -6.66 -3.32
N ILE A 177 -2.26 -7.71 -2.54
CA ILE A 177 -3.46 -8.51 -2.33
C ILE A 177 -4.32 -7.84 -1.26
N LYS A 178 -5.57 -7.57 -1.62
CA LYS A 178 -6.58 -6.98 -0.75
C LYS A 178 -7.71 -7.98 -0.54
N PRO A 179 -7.72 -8.77 0.56
CA PRO A 179 -8.70 -9.82 0.77
C PRO A 179 -10.15 -9.37 0.59
N GLN A 180 -10.48 -8.13 0.95
CA GLN A 180 -11.83 -7.56 0.77
C GLN A 180 -12.31 -7.43 -0.68
N PHE A 181 -11.42 -7.55 -1.67
CA PHE A 181 -11.76 -7.52 -3.09
C PHE A 181 -11.64 -8.89 -3.77
N GLU A 182 -11.02 -9.86 -3.10
CA GLU A 182 -10.85 -11.23 -3.60
C GLU A 182 -11.78 -12.24 -2.89
N ALA A 183 -12.26 -11.91 -1.68
CA ALA A 183 -13.21 -12.72 -0.93
C ALA A 183 -14.64 -12.61 -1.47
N GLY A 184 -15.45 -13.63 -1.19
CA GLY A 184 -16.88 -13.65 -1.47
C GLY A 184 -17.63 -12.57 -0.67
N ARG A 185 -18.76 -12.11 -1.19
CA ARG A 185 -19.51 -10.98 -0.60
C ARG A 185 -19.98 -11.27 0.83
N GLU A 186 -20.24 -12.53 1.14
CA GLU A 186 -20.66 -13.06 2.43
C GLU A 186 -19.54 -13.12 3.47
N GLU A 187 -18.28 -13.14 3.04
CA GLU A 187 -17.09 -13.19 3.90
C GLU A 187 -16.60 -11.79 4.29
N VAL A 188 -17.11 -10.75 3.62
CA VAL A 188 -16.77 -9.35 3.90
C VAL A 188 -17.68 -8.82 5.01
N GLY A 189 -17.09 -8.60 6.19
CA GLY A 189 -17.80 -8.11 7.37
C GLY A 189 -18.24 -6.65 7.29
N LYS A 190 -18.91 -6.18 8.37
CA LYS A 190 -19.37 -4.80 8.51
C LYS A 190 -18.21 -3.81 8.29
N GLY A 191 -18.44 -2.82 7.44
CA GLY A 191 -17.42 -1.80 7.11
C GLY A 191 -16.44 -2.23 6.01
N GLY A 192 -16.68 -3.35 5.33
CA GLY A 192 -15.82 -3.81 4.24
C GLY A 192 -14.52 -4.46 4.73
N VAL A 193 -14.53 -5.05 5.94
CA VAL A 193 -13.33 -5.57 6.60
C VAL A 193 -13.37 -7.09 6.70
N VAL A 194 -12.33 -7.75 6.21
CA VAL A 194 -12.14 -9.20 6.35
C VAL A 194 -11.29 -9.47 7.59
N ARG A 195 -11.93 -10.01 8.63
CA ARG A 195 -11.27 -10.28 9.93
C ARG A 195 -10.82 -11.73 10.09
N ASP A 196 -11.51 -12.66 9.47
CA ASP A 196 -11.26 -14.09 9.63
C ASP A 196 -9.95 -14.49 8.95
N ALA A 197 -9.04 -15.10 9.71
CA ALA A 197 -7.76 -15.59 9.21
C ALA A 197 -7.93 -16.76 8.21
N ALA A 198 -8.99 -17.57 8.37
CA ALA A 198 -9.29 -18.63 7.42
C ALA A 198 -9.68 -18.08 6.04
N VAL A 199 -10.37 -16.92 6.01
CA VAL A 199 -10.67 -16.24 4.75
C VAL A 199 -9.40 -15.68 4.12
N HIS A 200 -8.47 -15.14 4.92
CA HIS A 200 -7.17 -14.70 4.40
C HIS A 200 -6.37 -15.86 3.81
N GLU A 201 -6.26 -16.98 4.53
CA GLU A 201 -5.60 -18.20 4.08
C GLU A 201 -6.18 -18.70 2.75
N ARG A 202 -7.51 -18.79 2.67
CA ARG A 202 -8.21 -19.23 1.46
C ARG A 202 -7.95 -18.30 0.29
N VAL A 203 -8.10 -16.99 0.46
CA VAL A 203 -7.82 -15.99 -0.59
C VAL A 203 -6.38 -16.11 -1.10
N LEU A 204 -5.40 -16.23 -0.20
CA LEU A 204 -3.99 -16.36 -0.59
C LEU A 204 -3.74 -17.65 -1.37
N THR A 205 -4.31 -18.77 -0.91
CA THR A 205 -4.15 -20.08 -1.55
C THR A 205 -4.81 -20.14 -2.91
N ASP A 206 -6.05 -19.65 -3.03
CA ASP A 206 -6.82 -19.65 -4.27
C ASP A 206 -6.14 -18.78 -5.33
N LEU A 207 -5.70 -17.57 -4.96
CA LEU A 207 -4.99 -16.67 -5.86
C LEU A 207 -3.67 -17.28 -6.35
N VAL A 208 -2.91 -17.92 -5.45
CA VAL A 208 -1.64 -18.55 -5.84
C VAL A 208 -1.85 -19.72 -6.80
N ALA A 209 -2.80 -20.60 -6.50
CA ALA A 209 -3.16 -21.69 -7.41
C ALA A 209 -3.59 -21.14 -8.79
N HIS A 210 -4.35 -20.03 -8.81
CA HIS A 210 -4.72 -19.38 -10.04
C HIS A 210 -3.50 -18.89 -10.82
N VAL A 211 -2.63 -18.06 -10.24
CA VAL A 211 -1.51 -17.47 -10.99
C VAL A 211 -0.51 -18.51 -11.48
N GLU A 212 -0.26 -19.56 -10.70
CA GLU A 212 0.59 -20.69 -11.12
C GLU A 212 0.01 -21.42 -12.33
N SER A 213 -1.31 -21.66 -12.34
CA SER A 213 -1.99 -22.26 -13.50
C SER A 213 -1.97 -21.38 -14.77
N HIS A 214 -1.65 -20.09 -14.63
CA HIS A 214 -1.56 -19.10 -15.72
C HIS A 214 -0.11 -18.72 -16.06
N GLY A 215 0.87 -19.55 -15.68
CA GLY A 215 2.26 -19.40 -16.12
C GLY A 215 3.06 -18.35 -15.36
N TRP A 216 2.66 -18.05 -14.12
CA TRP A 216 3.46 -17.26 -13.18
C TRP A 216 4.09 -18.17 -12.13
N THR A 217 5.26 -17.77 -11.64
CA THR A 217 5.89 -18.41 -10.49
C THR A 217 5.83 -17.50 -9.30
N VAL A 218 5.36 -18.01 -8.15
CA VAL A 218 5.45 -17.29 -6.89
C VAL A 218 6.90 -17.30 -6.41
N ARG A 219 7.47 -16.12 -6.17
CA ARG A 219 8.82 -15.95 -5.62
C ARG A 219 8.82 -15.67 -4.13
N ALA A 220 7.82 -14.92 -3.64
CA ALA A 220 7.70 -14.58 -2.23
C ALA A 220 6.30 -14.08 -1.86
N LEU A 221 5.94 -14.24 -0.59
CA LEU A 221 4.75 -13.69 0.03
C LEU A 221 5.12 -12.98 1.35
N THR A 222 4.61 -11.77 1.55
CA THR A 222 4.70 -11.05 2.83
C THR A 222 3.39 -10.33 3.18
N VAL A 223 3.29 -9.78 4.39
CA VAL A 223 2.19 -8.94 4.84
C VAL A 223 2.57 -7.46 4.71
N SER A 224 1.63 -6.61 4.34
CA SER A 224 1.82 -5.15 4.36
C SER A 224 2.15 -4.68 5.78
N PRO A 225 3.17 -3.83 6.00
CA PRO A 225 3.57 -3.36 7.34
C PRO A 225 2.51 -2.49 8.02
N ILE A 226 1.52 -2.00 7.25
CA ILE A 226 0.40 -1.22 7.75
C ILE A 226 -0.92 -1.78 7.19
N ALA A 227 -1.99 -1.65 7.97
CA ALA A 227 -3.33 -2.00 7.51
C ALA A 227 -3.87 -0.97 6.50
N GLY A 228 -4.82 -1.41 5.67
CA GLY A 228 -5.61 -0.55 4.81
C GLY A 228 -6.43 0.48 5.60
N PRO A 229 -6.99 1.51 4.94
CA PRO A 229 -7.69 2.61 5.64
C PRO A 229 -8.83 2.18 6.56
N ALA A 230 -9.53 1.09 6.21
CA ALA A 230 -10.61 0.52 7.00
C ALA A 230 -10.15 -0.54 8.03
N GLY A 231 -8.84 -0.79 8.15
CA GLY A 231 -8.27 -1.80 9.04
C GLY A 231 -8.13 -3.20 8.41
N ASN A 232 -8.26 -3.33 7.09
CA ASN A 232 -7.97 -4.58 6.40
C ASN A 232 -6.48 -4.90 6.48
N ILE A 233 -6.16 -6.16 6.76
CA ILE A 233 -4.82 -6.68 6.51
C ILE A 233 -4.71 -6.92 5.02
N GLU A 234 -3.59 -6.53 4.46
CA GLU A 234 -3.28 -6.65 3.04
C GLU A 234 -1.93 -7.36 2.92
N PHE A 235 -1.72 -8.10 1.84
CA PHE A 235 -0.53 -8.93 1.63
C PHE A 235 0.17 -8.51 0.34
N PHE A 236 1.44 -8.83 0.19
CA PHE A 236 2.16 -8.66 -1.06
C PHE A 236 2.58 -10.01 -1.60
N LEU A 237 2.44 -10.17 -2.91
CA LEU A 237 2.89 -11.32 -3.67
C LEU A 237 3.91 -10.86 -4.71
N TRP A 238 5.07 -11.52 -4.72
CA TRP A 238 6.08 -11.35 -5.76
C TRP A 238 5.98 -12.51 -6.74
N LEU A 239 5.76 -12.17 -8.01
CA LEU A 239 5.64 -13.10 -9.12
C LEU A 239 6.78 -12.90 -10.12
N GLY A 240 7.28 -13.99 -10.67
CA GLY A 240 8.09 -14.02 -11.88
C GLY A 240 7.30 -14.59 -13.06
N LEU A 241 7.61 -14.16 -14.27
CA LEU A 241 7.03 -14.73 -15.48
C LEU A 241 7.62 -16.13 -15.77
N GLY A 242 6.77 -17.07 -16.18
CA GLY A 242 7.16 -18.43 -16.56
C GLY A 242 7.21 -19.40 -15.38
N VAL A 243 7.75 -20.59 -15.64
CA VAL A 243 7.95 -21.65 -14.62
C VAL A 243 9.33 -21.48 -13.99
N GLY A 244 9.38 -21.40 -12.66
CA GLY A 244 10.59 -21.27 -11.86
C GLY A 244 10.60 -22.25 -10.69
N GLU A 245 11.49 -22.00 -9.74
CA GLU A 245 11.62 -22.81 -8.54
C GLU A 245 10.34 -22.78 -7.69
N PRO A 246 9.87 -23.93 -7.17
CA PRO A 246 8.73 -23.98 -6.27
C PRO A 246 8.97 -23.13 -5.02
N TYR A 247 7.94 -22.41 -4.59
CA TYR A 247 7.93 -21.67 -3.33
C TYR A 247 7.05 -22.38 -2.31
N ASP A 248 7.53 -22.56 -1.07
CA ASP A 248 6.77 -23.22 0.00
C ASP A 248 5.64 -22.29 0.49
N MET A 249 4.51 -22.38 -0.21
CA MET A 249 3.33 -21.58 0.07
C MET A 249 2.68 -21.93 1.42
N THR A 250 2.77 -23.18 1.86
CA THR A 250 2.18 -23.59 3.13
C THR A 250 2.87 -22.88 4.29
N GLU A 251 4.20 -22.90 4.33
CA GLU A 251 4.96 -22.20 5.37
C GLU A 251 4.88 -20.68 5.21
N ALA A 252 4.86 -20.18 3.97
CA ALA A 252 4.75 -18.75 3.73
C ALA A 252 3.41 -18.16 4.21
N VAL A 253 2.29 -18.84 3.94
CA VAL A 253 0.96 -18.40 4.39
C VAL A 253 0.88 -18.38 5.90
N LYS A 254 1.33 -19.45 6.57
CA LYS A 254 1.39 -19.51 8.03
C LYS A 254 2.17 -18.31 8.61
N ARG A 255 3.38 -18.05 8.09
CA ARG A 255 4.23 -16.94 8.55
C ARG A 255 3.56 -15.57 8.38
N VAL A 256 2.91 -15.30 7.24
CA VAL A 256 2.26 -13.99 7.03
C VAL A 256 1.00 -13.82 7.87
N LEU A 257 0.26 -14.88 8.16
CA LEU A 257 -0.91 -14.83 9.05
C LEU A 257 -0.50 -14.58 10.50
N GLU A 258 0.58 -15.19 10.98
CA GLU A 258 1.15 -14.90 12.31
C GLU A 258 1.58 -13.42 12.40
N ARG A 259 2.27 -12.89 11.39
CA ARG A 259 2.67 -11.47 11.36
C ARG A 259 1.46 -10.53 11.22
N ALA A 260 0.40 -10.94 10.52
CA ALA A 260 -0.84 -10.19 10.42
C ALA A 260 -1.54 -10.01 11.78
N GLN A 261 -1.54 -11.04 12.64
CA GLN A 261 -2.09 -10.95 13.99
C GLN A 261 -1.34 -9.92 14.85
N GLN A 262 0.00 -9.90 14.75
CA GLN A 262 0.83 -8.92 15.44
C GLN A 262 0.51 -7.48 15.01
N ILE A 263 0.26 -7.26 13.72
CA ILE A 263 -0.11 -5.94 13.18
C ILE A 263 -1.47 -5.45 13.71
N ARG A 264 -2.40 -6.37 14.02
CA ARG A 264 -3.68 -6.03 14.65
C ARG A 264 -3.56 -5.68 16.14
N GLY A 265 -2.42 -5.93 16.76
CA GLY A 265 -2.26 -5.83 18.20
C GLY A 265 -3.02 -6.93 18.95
N GLU A 266 -3.31 -8.05 18.29
CA GLU A 266 -3.94 -9.24 18.89
C GLU A 266 -2.82 -10.18 19.35
N SER A 267 -2.65 -10.36 20.67
CA SER A 267 -1.70 -11.35 21.20
C SER A 267 -2.14 -12.76 20.80
N PRO A 268 -1.20 -13.68 20.46
CA PRO A 268 -1.56 -15.07 20.23
C PRO A 268 -2.20 -15.64 21.50
N SER A 269 -3.41 -16.18 21.36
CA SER A 269 -4.15 -16.89 22.42
C SER A 269 -3.54 -18.25 22.73
#